data_AF-A0A351FKG4-F1
#
_entry.id   AF-A0A351FKG4-F1
#
_cell.length_a   1.000
_cell.length_b   1.000
_cell.length_c   1.000
_cell.angle_alpha   90.00
_cell.angle_beta   90.00
_cell.angle_gamma   90.00
#
_symmetry.space_group_name_H-M   'P 1'
#
loop_
_entity.id
_entity.type
_entity.pdbx_description
1 polymer ?
#
loop_
_entity_poly.entity_id
_entity_poly.type
_entity_poly.pdbx_seq_one_letter_code
_entity_poly.pdbx_strand_id
1 'polypeptide(L)'
;MKEIARALTTLGLVHVEQDGVLNVRQSEELRRALAEAGEALAWDVKSATSANPMPDVVKDLKKLVKAGAKTLKAEVAVELKKKSSEERKLEKTVEVLTKLTEKSEKAFPAEISYSHTARDITRGFFTKTEEIVLEDVSQAKETLATVEKSLNRWGKLRVQMHEELQQTDKRLKVLVSDLEPFVISSRRLIDELLLTFA
;
A
#
# COMPACT_ATOMS: atom_id res chain seq x y z
N MET A 1 3.90 -17.03 0.91
CA MET A 1 2.59 -16.87 1.58
C MET A 1 2.14 -15.44 1.81
N LYS A 2 2.88 -14.59 2.55
CA LYS A 2 2.44 -13.19 2.80
C LYS A 2 2.30 -12.37 1.52
N GLU A 3 3.24 -12.51 0.59
CA GLU A 3 3.23 -11.82 -0.70
C GLU A 3 2.09 -12.30 -1.60
N ILE A 4 1.89 -13.62 -1.73
CA ILE A 4 0.75 -14.22 -2.43
C ILE A 4 -0.58 -13.69 -1.88
N ALA A 5 -0.75 -13.72 -0.54
CA ALA A 5 -1.95 -13.19 0.10
C ALA A 5 -2.15 -11.71 -0.20
N ARG A 6 -1.07 -10.91 -0.18
CA ARG A 6 -1.12 -9.48 -0.54
C ARG A 6 -1.53 -9.29 -1.99
N ALA A 7 -0.93 -10.01 -2.93
CA ALA A 7 -1.22 -9.91 -4.36
C ALA A 7 -2.69 -10.23 -4.66
N LEU A 8 -3.19 -11.36 -4.13
CA LEU A 8 -4.60 -11.76 -4.27
C LEU A 8 -5.55 -10.74 -3.66
N THR A 9 -5.24 -10.20 -2.48
CA THR A 9 -6.06 -9.14 -1.88
C THR A 9 -6.02 -7.85 -2.70
N THR A 10 -4.86 -7.44 -3.23
CA THR A 10 -4.75 -6.24 -4.07
C THR A 10 -5.60 -6.39 -5.32
N LEU A 11 -5.61 -7.55 -5.97
CA LEU A 11 -6.48 -7.83 -7.10
C LEU A 11 -7.97 -7.86 -6.70
N GLY A 12 -8.28 -8.38 -5.52
CA GLY A 12 -9.63 -8.28 -4.95
C GLY A 12 -10.07 -6.83 -4.72
N LEU A 13 -9.17 -5.94 -4.32
CA LEU A 13 -9.47 -4.51 -4.16
C LEU A 13 -9.74 -3.83 -5.50
N VAL A 14 -8.91 -4.15 -6.51
CA VAL A 14 -9.11 -3.66 -7.88
C VAL A 14 -10.45 -4.13 -8.43
N HIS A 15 -10.80 -5.39 -8.19
CA HIS A 15 -12.11 -5.94 -8.56
C HIS A 15 -13.26 -5.17 -7.91
N VAL A 16 -13.16 -4.83 -6.62
CA VAL A 16 -14.16 -3.98 -5.93
C VAL A 16 -14.18 -2.55 -6.48
N GLU A 17 -13.02 -2.00 -6.84
CA GLU A 17 -12.92 -0.66 -7.42
C GLU A 17 -13.52 -0.56 -8.83
N GLN A 18 -13.45 -1.64 -9.61
CA GLN A 18 -13.92 -1.72 -10.99
C GLN A 18 -15.31 -2.35 -11.12
N ASP A 19 -16.11 -2.34 -10.04
CA ASP A 19 -17.47 -2.91 -10.01
C ASP A 19 -17.55 -4.36 -10.50
N GLY A 20 -16.49 -5.15 -10.27
CA GLY A 20 -16.46 -6.59 -10.49
C GLY A 20 -15.72 -7.07 -11.74
N VAL A 21 -15.12 -6.19 -12.55
CA VAL A 21 -14.47 -6.60 -13.81
C VAL A 21 -13.01 -6.23 -13.85
N LEU A 22 -12.14 -7.25 -13.75
CA LEU A 22 -10.70 -7.09 -13.97
C LEU A 22 -10.39 -6.99 -15.47
N ASN A 23 -9.47 -6.11 -15.84
CA ASN A 23 -8.97 -6.03 -17.20
C ASN A 23 -8.06 -7.23 -17.55
N VAL A 24 -7.65 -7.34 -18.82
CA VAL A 24 -6.82 -8.46 -19.32
C VAL A 24 -5.53 -8.63 -18.53
N ARG A 25 -4.84 -7.52 -18.24
CA ARG A 25 -3.58 -7.56 -17.49
C ARG A 25 -3.80 -8.01 -16.05
N GLN A 26 -4.81 -7.47 -15.38
CA GLN A 26 -5.15 -7.81 -14.00
C GLN A 26 -5.64 -9.26 -13.88
N SER A 27 -6.34 -9.77 -14.89
CA SER A 27 -6.75 -11.17 -14.97
C SER A 27 -5.54 -12.11 -15.12
N GLU A 28 -4.52 -11.70 -15.87
CA GLU A 28 -3.26 -12.44 -15.98
C GLU A 28 -2.44 -12.37 -14.67
N GLU A 29 -2.39 -11.22 -14.01
CA GLU A 29 -1.80 -11.09 -12.68
C GLU A 29 -2.52 -11.98 -11.65
N LEU A 30 -3.86 -12.09 -11.74
CA LEU A 30 -4.66 -13.01 -10.93
C LEU A 30 -4.34 -14.47 -11.22
N ARG A 31 -4.24 -14.86 -12.49
CA ARG A 31 -3.84 -16.23 -12.88
C ARG A 31 -2.50 -16.60 -12.25
N ARG A 32 -1.50 -15.72 -12.32
CA ARG A 32 -0.17 -15.97 -11.73
C ARG A 32 -0.23 -16.09 -10.22
N ALA A 33 -0.92 -15.16 -9.54
CA ALA A 33 -1.07 -15.21 -8.09
C ALA A 33 -1.82 -16.47 -7.62
N LEU A 34 -2.81 -16.94 -8.39
CA LEU A 34 -3.50 -18.21 -8.13
C LEU A 34 -2.62 -19.42 -8.37
N ALA A 35 -1.76 -19.42 -9.40
CA ALA A 35 -0.79 -20.49 -9.65
C ALA A 35 0.22 -20.62 -8.49
N GLU A 36 0.80 -19.49 -8.06
CA GLU A 36 1.70 -19.45 -6.90
C GLU A 36 0.99 -19.92 -5.62
N ALA A 37 -0.28 -19.54 -5.43
CA ALA A 37 -1.08 -20.03 -4.32
C ALA A 37 -1.32 -21.54 -4.40
N GLY A 38 -1.58 -22.05 -5.61
CA GLY A 38 -1.82 -23.47 -5.85
C GLY A 38 -0.61 -24.34 -5.57
N GLU A 39 0.58 -23.92 -5.99
CA GLU A 39 1.84 -24.58 -5.66
C GLU A 39 2.08 -24.55 -4.14
N ALA A 40 1.94 -23.38 -3.51
CA ALA A 40 2.22 -23.22 -2.09
C ALA A 40 1.22 -23.95 -1.17
N LEU A 41 0.02 -24.26 -1.66
CA LEU A 41 -1.05 -24.95 -0.92
C LEU A 41 -1.36 -26.36 -1.45
N ALA A 42 -0.49 -26.89 -2.31
CA ALA A 42 -0.59 -28.23 -2.89
C ALA A 42 -1.97 -28.51 -3.52
N TRP A 43 -2.45 -27.60 -4.36
CA TRP A 43 -3.72 -27.78 -5.08
C TRP A 43 -3.64 -28.90 -6.11
N ASP A 44 -2.46 -29.22 -6.61
CA ASP A 44 -2.16 -30.40 -7.42
C ASP A 44 -2.52 -31.70 -6.69
N VAL A 45 -2.09 -31.84 -5.43
CA VAL A 45 -2.42 -33.01 -4.59
C VAL A 45 -3.92 -33.09 -4.34
N LYS A 46 -4.58 -31.94 -4.10
CA LYS A 46 -6.04 -31.88 -3.93
C LYS A 46 -6.77 -32.30 -5.21
N SER A 47 -6.27 -31.87 -6.37
CA SER A 47 -6.81 -32.26 -7.68
C SER A 47 -6.68 -33.77 -7.90
N ALA A 48 -5.52 -34.35 -7.57
CA ALA A 48 -5.25 -35.77 -7.76
C ALA A 48 -6.05 -36.68 -6.81
N THR A 49 -6.45 -36.19 -5.63
CA THR A 49 -7.06 -37.00 -4.55
C THR A 49 -8.55 -36.74 -4.33
N SER A 50 -9.14 -35.74 -4.99
CA SER A 50 -10.55 -35.38 -4.86
C SER A 50 -11.24 -35.34 -6.21
N ALA A 51 -12.42 -35.97 -6.30
CA ALA A 51 -13.28 -35.86 -7.48
C ALA A 51 -13.84 -34.44 -7.67
N ASN A 52 -13.79 -33.60 -6.63
CA ASN A 52 -14.20 -32.19 -6.69
C ASN A 52 -13.31 -31.34 -5.77
N PRO A 53 -12.14 -30.88 -6.24
CA PRO A 53 -11.19 -30.10 -5.43
C PRO A 53 -11.62 -28.63 -5.22
N MET A 54 -12.56 -28.11 -6.03
CA MET A 54 -12.96 -26.71 -6.06
C MET A 54 -13.36 -26.12 -4.67
N PRO A 55 -14.19 -26.78 -3.83
CA PRO A 55 -14.57 -26.23 -2.54
C PRO A 55 -13.38 -25.94 -1.60
N ASP A 56 -12.38 -26.82 -1.59
CA ASP A 56 -11.18 -26.65 -0.77
C ASP A 56 -10.26 -25.56 -1.30
N VAL A 57 -10.14 -25.45 -2.62
CA VAL A 57 -9.40 -24.37 -3.29
C VAL A 57 -10.04 -23.00 -3.03
N VAL A 58 -11.37 -22.91 -3.13
CA VAL A 58 -12.13 -21.70 -2.79
C VAL A 58 -11.93 -21.32 -1.33
N LYS A 59 -11.94 -22.31 -0.42
CA LYS A 59 -11.68 -22.09 1.01
C LYS A 59 -10.28 -21.51 1.23
N ASP A 60 -9.28 -22.01 0.52
CA ASP A 60 -7.92 -21.49 0.57
C ASP A 60 -7.81 -20.06 0.04
N LEU A 61 -8.40 -19.77 -1.12
CA LEU A 61 -8.45 -18.42 -1.68
C LEU A 61 -9.08 -17.43 -0.68
N LYS A 62 -10.24 -17.79 -0.11
CA LYS A 62 -10.91 -16.96 0.91
C LYS A 62 -10.01 -16.71 2.13
N LYS A 63 -9.24 -17.72 2.57
CA LYS A 63 -8.28 -17.55 3.68
C LYS A 63 -7.14 -16.60 3.32
N LEU A 64 -6.55 -16.75 2.14
CA LEU A 64 -5.45 -15.90 1.67
C LEU A 64 -5.89 -14.44 1.56
N VAL A 65 -7.03 -14.19 0.91
CA VAL A 65 -7.56 -12.84 0.75
C VAL A 65 -7.87 -12.19 2.10
N LYS A 66 -8.43 -12.94 3.07
CA LYS A 66 -8.66 -12.43 4.43
C LYS A 66 -7.36 -12.11 5.17
N ALA A 67 -6.34 -12.95 5.02
CA ALA A 67 -5.03 -12.74 5.64
C ALA A 67 -4.31 -11.51 5.05
N GLY A 68 -4.34 -11.36 3.72
CA GLY A 68 -3.80 -10.19 3.03
C GLY A 68 -4.56 -8.91 3.42
N ALA A 69 -5.90 -8.97 3.48
CA ALA A 69 -6.73 -7.83 3.88
C ALA A 69 -6.47 -7.39 5.31
N LYS A 70 -6.27 -8.32 6.25
CA LYS A 70 -5.87 -7.99 7.63
C LYS A 70 -4.55 -7.22 7.66
N THR A 71 -3.57 -7.67 6.86
CA THR A 71 -2.24 -7.05 6.77
C THR A 71 -2.34 -5.64 6.18
N LEU A 72 -2.96 -5.52 5.00
CA LEU A 72 -3.16 -4.22 4.33
C LEU A 72 -3.94 -3.24 5.19
N LYS A 73 -4.97 -3.69 5.91
CA LYS A 73 -5.75 -2.82 6.81
C LYS A 73 -4.90 -2.26 7.95
N ALA A 74 -3.99 -3.07 8.51
CA ALA A 74 -3.07 -2.60 9.53
C ALA A 74 -2.10 -1.54 8.98
N GLU A 75 -1.57 -1.76 7.78
CA GLU A 75 -0.70 -0.80 7.09
C GLU A 75 -1.41 0.52 6.78
N VAL A 76 -2.64 0.46 6.24
CA VAL A 76 -3.48 1.63 5.98
C VAL A 76 -3.76 2.41 7.26
N ALA A 77 -4.08 1.73 8.37
CA ALA A 77 -4.28 2.37 9.66
C ALA A 77 -3.02 3.07 10.19
N VAL A 78 -1.85 2.44 10.04
CA VAL A 78 -0.56 3.04 10.40
C VAL A 78 -0.31 4.29 9.57
N GLU A 79 -0.54 4.23 8.26
CA GLU A 79 -0.29 5.35 7.36
C GLU A 79 -1.27 6.51 7.59
N LEU A 80 -2.57 6.23 7.78
CA LEU A 80 -3.56 7.25 8.18
C LEU A 80 -3.13 7.99 9.45
N LYS A 81 -2.64 7.26 10.46
CA LYS A 81 -2.13 7.87 11.69
C LYS A 81 -0.89 8.74 11.45
N LYS A 82 -0.01 8.37 10.52
CA LYS A 82 1.11 9.24 10.15
C LYS A 82 0.61 10.52 9.49
N LYS A 83 -0.29 10.39 8.50
CA LYS A 83 -0.84 11.52 7.74
C LYS A 83 -1.57 12.54 8.62
N SER A 84 -2.30 12.10 9.66
CA SER A 84 -2.97 13.01 10.59
C SER A 84 -2.02 13.86 11.44
N SER A 85 -0.75 13.45 11.56
CA SER A 85 0.28 14.18 12.31
C SER A 85 1.32 14.88 11.42
N GLU A 86 1.27 14.69 10.10
CA GLU A 86 2.30 15.15 9.17
C GLU A 86 2.43 16.67 9.15
N GLU A 87 1.29 17.40 9.12
CA GLU A 87 1.27 18.86 9.14
C GLU A 87 2.03 19.43 10.33
N ARG A 88 1.66 18.97 11.53
CA ARG A 88 2.30 19.39 12.79
C ARG A 88 3.79 19.05 12.84
N LYS A 89 4.22 17.97 12.19
CA LYS A 89 5.64 17.60 12.13
C LYS A 89 6.42 18.51 11.17
N LEU A 90 5.82 18.88 10.04
CA LEU A 90 6.40 19.83 9.10
C LEU A 90 6.47 21.24 9.71
N GLU A 91 5.43 21.68 10.44
CA GLU A 91 5.46 22.94 11.21
C GLU A 91 6.60 22.95 12.24
N LYS A 92 6.78 21.86 13.00
CA LYS A 92 7.92 21.73 13.92
C LYS A 92 9.27 21.76 13.19
N THR A 93 9.33 21.21 11.98
CA THR A 93 10.56 21.25 11.16
C THR A 93 10.89 22.68 10.78
N VAL A 94 9.89 23.46 10.37
CA VAL A 94 10.04 24.90 10.11
C VAL A 94 10.53 25.63 11.35
N GLU A 95 9.91 25.42 12.52
CA GLU A 95 10.35 26.04 13.77
C GLU A 95 11.81 25.71 14.13
N VAL A 96 12.24 24.46 13.94
CA VAL A 96 13.62 24.03 14.18
C VAL A 96 14.58 24.72 13.21
N LEU A 97 14.24 24.75 11.91
CA LEU A 97 15.02 25.41 10.88
C LEU A 97 15.15 26.91 11.18
N THR A 98 14.05 27.60 11.50
CA THR A 98 14.07 29.03 11.88
C THR A 98 15.04 29.27 13.04
N LYS A 99 14.97 28.48 14.12
CA LYS A 99 15.91 28.59 15.25
C LYS A 99 17.36 28.37 14.84
N LEU A 100 17.64 27.46 13.89
CA LEU A 100 19.01 27.24 13.40
C LEU A 100 19.52 28.43 12.59
N THR A 101 18.65 29.13 11.85
CA THR A 101 19.06 30.33 11.10
C THR A 101 19.48 31.51 11.97
N GLU A 102 19.11 31.50 13.26
CA GLU A 102 19.42 32.53 14.25
C GLU A 102 20.65 32.18 15.13
N LYS A 103 21.20 30.96 15.01
CA LYS A 103 22.35 30.51 15.81
C LYS A 103 23.69 30.92 15.23
N SER A 104 24.73 30.91 16.07
CA SER A 104 26.12 31.07 15.66
C SER A 104 26.66 29.81 14.96
N GLU A 105 27.70 29.96 14.12
CA GLU A 105 28.39 28.87 13.40
C GLU A 105 28.80 27.67 14.27
N LYS A 106 29.05 27.87 15.57
CA LYS A 106 29.38 26.77 16.51
C LYS A 106 28.26 25.76 16.73
N ALA A 107 27.04 26.05 16.27
CA ALA A 107 25.89 25.15 16.37
C ALA A 107 25.83 24.12 15.24
N PHE A 108 26.77 24.17 14.29
CA PHE A 108 26.86 23.31 13.13
C PHE A 108 28.07 22.35 13.25
N PRO A 109 28.00 21.15 12.66
CA PRO A 109 26.92 20.64 11.81
C PRO A 109 25.64 20.31 12.59
N ALA A 110 24.49 20.43 11.93
CA ALA A 110 23.18 20.09 12.49
C ALA A 110 22.43 19.13 11.56
N GLU A 111 21.91 18.04 12.13
CA GLU A 111 21.12 17.06 11.39
C GLU A 111 19.62 17.29 11.58
N ILE A 112 18.87 17.25 10.48
CA ILE A 112 17.41 17.35 10.49
C ILE A 112 16.84 16.22 9.65
N SER A 113 15.79 15.60 10.17
CA SER A 113 14.95 14.67 9.41
C SER A 113 13.51 15.16 9.39
N TYR A 114 12.90 15.17 8.20
CA TYR A 114 11.47 15.43 8.05
C TYR A 114 10.86 14.53 6.99
N SER A 115 9.56 14.26 7.15
CA SER A 115 8.80 13.46 6.19
C SER A 115 7.66 14.28 5.60
N HIS A 116 7.42 14.10 4.31
CA HIS A 116 6.31 14.73 3.62
C HIS A 116 5.68 13.77 2.61
N THR A 117 4.42 14.02 2.29
CA THR A 117 3.74 13.29 1.22
C THR A 117 4.31 13.69 -0.15
N ALA A 118 4.58 12.68 -0.97
CA ALA A 118 5.01 12.81 -2.34
C ALA A 118 4.14 11.92 -3.25
N ARG A 119 4.17 12.20 -4.55
CA ARG A 119 3.48 11.40 -5.56
C ARG A 119 4.42 11.16 -6.73
N ASP A 120 4.47 9.91 -7.16
CA ASP A 120 5.18 9.48 -8.36
C ASP A 120 4.26 8.64 -9.26
N ILE A 121 4.55 8.60 -10.56
CA ILE A 121 3.75 7.89 -11.57
C ILE A 121 3.74 6.39 -11.31
N THR A 122 4.83 5.82 -10.79
CA THR A 122 4.98 4.36 -10.63
C THR A 122 4.40 3.82 -9.33
N ARG A 123 4.48 4.61 -8.25
CA ARG A 123 4.11 4.17 -6.89
C ARG A 123 2.85 4.84 -6.36
N GLY A 124 2.29 5.82 -7.09
CA GLY A 124 1.21 6.65 -6.58
C GLY A 124 1.70 7.55 -5.44
N PHE A 125 0.89 7.69 -4.39
CA PHE A 125 1.26 8.46 -3.21
C PHE A 125 2.15 7.67 -2.25
N PHE A 126 3.15 8.32 -1.70
CA PHE A 126 4.04 7.75 -0.70
C PHE A 126 4.56 8.80 0.27
N THR A 127 5.07 8.36 1.41
CA THR A 127 5.77 9.21 2.37
C THR A 127 7.25 9.23 2.04
N LYS A 128 7.78 10.40 1.69
CA LYS A 128 9.22 10.62 1.53
C LYS A 128 9.79 11.12 2.86
N THR A 129 10.91 10.56 3.29
CA THR A 129 11.70 11.10 4.40
C THR A 129 12.98 11.67 3.82
N GLU A 130 13.28 12.90 4.22
CA GLU A 130 14.53 13.60 3.90
C GLU A 130 15.38 13.61 5.16
N GLU A 131 16.67 13.34 5.01
CA GLU A 131 17.69 13.44 6.04
C GLU A 131 18.74 14.42 5.52
N ILE A 132 18.91 15.55 6.20
CA ILE A 132 19.74 16.66 5.75
C ILE A 132 20.75 16.98 6.85
N VAL A 133 22.02 17.02 6.49
CA VAL A 133 23.09 17.58 7.31
C VAL A 133 23.31 19.01 6.85
N LEU A 134 23.17 19.95 7.78
CA LEU A 134 23.41 21.37 7.58
C LEU A 134 24.79 21.71 8.15
N GLU A 135 25.67 22.20 7.30
CA GLU A 135 27.06 22.56 7.67
C GLU A 135 27.17 23.99 8.19
N ASP A 136 26.23 24.86 7.82
CA ASP A 136 26.26 26.28 8.20
C ASP A 136 24.86 26.93 8.22
N VAL A 137 24.83 28.19 8.64
CA VAL A 137 23.61 29.01 8.71
C VAL A 137 22.98 29.25 7.32
N SER A 138 23.78 29.31 6.25
CA SER A 138 23.27 29.52 4.88
C SER A 138 22.45 28.33 4.42
N GLN A 139 22.97 27.12 4.62
CA GLN A 139 22.26 25.88 4.29
C GLN A 139 20.96 25.74 5.10
N ALA A 140 20.95 26.16 6.37
CA ALA A 140 19.73 26.21 7.17
C ALA A 140 18.68 27.16 6.56
N LYS A 141 19.09 28.34 6.09
CA LYS A 141 18.19 29.32 5.43
C LYS A 141 17.65 28.81 4.09
N GLU A 142 18.50 28.21 3.27
CA GLU A 142 18.11 27.62 1.98
C GLU A 142 17.11 26.47 2.17
N THR A 143 17.37 25.61 3.15
CA THR A 143 16.49 24.50 3.52
C THR A 143 15.15 25.01 4.04
N LEU A 144 15.16 26.01 4.94
CA LEU A 144 13.95 26.67 5.44
C LEU A 144 13.10 27.21 4.30
N ALA A 145 13.69 28.01 3.41
CA ALA A 145 12.98 28.60 2.27
C ALA A 145 12.38 27.53 1.34
N THR A 146 13.07 26.39 1.18
CA THR A 146 12.60 25.27 0.34
C THR A 146 11.41 24.56 0.98
N VAL A 147 11.49 24.29 2.29
CA VAL A 147 10.41 23.67 3.07
C VAL A 147 9.17 24.57 3.05
N GLU A 148 9.31 25.86 3.39
CA GLU A 148 8.20 26.82 3.44
C GLU A 148 7.47 26.96 2.09
N LYS A 149 8.23 27.09 0.98
CA LYS A 149 7.65 27.11 -0.37
C LYS A 149 6.86 25.84 -0.71
N SER A 150 7.24 24.71 -0.12
CA SER A 150 6.68 23.40 -0.41
C SER A 150 5.52 22.99 0.50
N LEU A 151 5.35 23.63 1.67
CA LEU A 151 4.33 23.26 2.67
C LEU A 151 2.93 23.15 2.08
N ASN A 152 2.48 24.15 1.32
CA ASN A 152 1.14 24.14 0.72
C ASN A 152 0.96 22.97 -0.26
N ARG A 153 1.98 22.71 -1.09
CA ARG A 153 1.96 21.57 -2.04
C ARG A 153 1.89 20.24 -1.27
N TRP A 154 2.75 20.05 -0.28
CA TRP A 154 2.75 18.83 0.53
C TRP A 154 1.44 18.66 1.31
N GLY A 155 0.85 19.74 1.83
CA GLY A 155 -0.46 19.73 2.47
C GLY A 155 -1.57 19.22 1.54
N LYS A 156 -1.61 19.69 0.28
CA LYS A 156 -2.56 19.18 -0.72
C LYS A 156 -2.36 17.69 -1.02
N LEU A 157 -1.10 17.27 -1.22
CA LEU A 157 -0.79 15.85 -1.48
C LEU A 157 -1.15 14.96 -0.29
N ARG A 158 -0.91 15.43 0.94
CA ARG A 158 -1.29 14.74 2.18
C ARG A 158 -2.79 14.50 2.26
N VAL A 159 -3.62 15.51 1.96
CA VAL A 159 -5.08 15.39 1.95
C VAL A 159 -5.52 14.34 0.93
N GLN A 160 -4.99 14.39 -0.29
CA GLN A 160 -5.29 13.40 -1.34
C GLN A 160 -4.89 11.98 -0.92
N MET A 161 -3.68 11.79 -0.39
CA MET A 161 -3.24 10.48 0.11
C MET A 161 -4.12 9.99 1.27
N HIS A 162 -4.55 10.89 2.16
CA HIS A 162 -5.44 10.54 3.27
C HIS A 162 -6.81 10.05 2.76
N GLU A 163 -7.38 10.73 1.77
CA GLU A 163 -8.63 10.32 1.12
C GLU A 163 -8.49 8.95 0.43
N GLU A 164 -7.41 8.72 -0.33
CA GLU A 164 -7.16 7.42 -0.97
C GLU A 164 -7.00 6.28 0.05
N LEU A 165 -6.32 6.52 1.16
CA LEU A 165 -6.20 5.56 2.26
C LEU A 165 -7.55 5.24 2.89
N GLN A 166 -8.42 6.26 3.09
CA GLN A 166 -9.78 6.05 3.59
C GLN A 166 -10.64 5.25 2.61
N GLN A 167 -10.53 5.52 1.30
CA GLN A 167 -11.24 4.72 0.28
C GLN A 167 -10.71 3.29 0.24
N THR A 168 -9.41 3.09 0.38
CA THR A 168 -8.80 1.76 0.46
C THR A 168 -9.31 0.97 1.67
N ASP A 169 -9.40 1.60 2.87
CA ASP A 169 -9.99 0.95 4.05
C ASP A 169 -11.47 0.58 3.83
N LYS A 170 -12.26 1.43 3.17
CA LYS A 170 -13.65 1.12 2.81
C LYS A 170 -13.73 -0.07 1.85
N ARG A 171 -12.93 -0.08 0.79
CA ARG A 171 -12.89 -1.18 -0.20
C ARG A 171 -12.42 -2.50 0.44
N LEU A 172 -11.44 -2.45 1.33
CA LEU A 172 -11.01 -3.61 2.12
C LEU A 172 -12.16 -4.19 2.97
N LYS A 173 -12.99 -3.33 3.58
CA LYS A 173 -14.17 -3.77 4.32
C LYS A 173 -15.19 -4.45 3.41
N VAL A 174 -15.50 -3.86 2.26
CA VAL A 174 -16.42 -4.43 1.25
C VAL A 174 -15.94 -5.80 0.79
N LEU A 175 -14.67 -5.89 0.35
CA LEU A 175 -14.06 -7.13 -0.10
C LEU A 175 -14.15 -8.24 0.95
N VAL A 176 -13.86 -7.93 2.21
CA VAL A 176 -13.87 -8.94 3.28
C VAL A 176 -15.29 -9.30 3.73
N SER A 177 -16.24 -8.36 3.67
CA SER A 177 -17.64 -8.64 4.00
C SER A 177 -18.33 -9.51 2.97
N ASP A 178 -17.98 -9.38 1.70
CA ASP A 178 -18.52 -10.20 0.62
C ASP A 178 -17.42 -10.58 -0.39
N LEU A 179 -16.84 -11.75 -0.17
CA LEU A 179 -15.81 -12.33 -1.04
C LEU A 179 -16.40 -13.07 -2.23
N GLU A 180 -17.70 -13.35 -2.24
CA GLU A 180 -18.31 -14.24 -3.22
C GLU A 180 -18.18 -13.70 -4.66
N PRO A 181 -18.41 -12.40 -4.94
CA PRO A 181 -18.20 -11.85 -6.28
C PRO A 181 -16.77 -12.06 -6.80
N PHE A 182 -15.76 -11.86 -5.95
CA PHE A 182 -14.35 -12.04 -6.32
C PHE A 182 -13.99 -13.53 -6.54
N VAL A 183 -14.58 -14.43 -5.74
CA VAL A 183 -14.39 -15.87 -5.91
C VAL A 183 -15.04 -16.36 -7.20
N ILE A 184 -16.26 -15.91 -7.49
CA ILE A 184 -16.97 -16.26 -8.73
C ILE A 184 -16.18 -15.79 -9.95
N SER A 185 -15.66 -14.56 -9.94
CA SER A 185 -14.85 -14.05 -11.06
C SER A 185 -13.51 -14.78 -11.22
N SER A 186 -12.95 -15.32 -10.12
CA SER A 186 -11.73 -16.13 -10.13
C SER A 186 -11.95 -17.58 -10.58
N ARG A 187 -13.19 -18.09 -10.53
CA ARG A 187 -13.48 -19.53 -10.66
C ARG A 187 -12.98 -20.15 -11.96
N ARG A 188 -13.18 -19.48 -13.10
CA ARG A 188 -12.70 -19.95 -14.40
C ARG A 188 -11.18 -20.14 -14.42
N LEU A 189 -10.43 -19.22 -13.81
CA LEU A 189 -8.96 -19.30 -13.74
C LEU A 189 -8.52 -20.45 -12.83
N ILE A 190 -9.27 -20.68 -11.74
CA ILE A 190 -9.02 -21.82 -10.85
C ILE A 190 -9.29 -23.14 -11.58
N ASP A 191 -10.38 -23.24 -12.33
CA ASP A 191 -10.69 -24.42 -13.15
C ASP A 191 -9.59 -24.69 -14.19
N GLU A 192 -9.13 -23.64 -14.89
CA GLU A 192 -7.99 -23.72 -15.81
C GLU A 192 -6.74 -24.29 -15.12
N LEU A 193 -6.40 -23.80 -13.92
CA LEU A 193 -5.24 -24.28 -13.16
C LEU A 193 -5.41 -25.73 -12.70
N LEU A 194 -6.57 -26.11 -12.20
CA LEU A 194 -6.82 -27.47 -11.73
C LEU A 194 -6.74 -28.50 -12.86
N LEU A 195 -7.18 -28.13 -14.06
CA LEU A 195 -7.02 -28.94 -15.28
C LEU A 195 -5.56 -29.10 -15.70
N THR A 196 -4.68 -28.15 -15.38
CA THR A 196 -3.23 -28.32 -15.65
C THR A 196 -2.53 -29.27 -14.69
N PHE A 197 -3.15 -29.57 -13.54
CA PHE A 197 -2.60 -30.50 -12.55
C PHE A 197 -3.11 -31.94 -12.69
N ALA A 198 -4.21 -32.14 -13.41
CA ALA A 198 -4.84 -33.43 -13.66
C ALA A 198 -4.17 -34.17 -14.83
#